data_AF-A0A0W8F0D8-F1
#
_entry.id   AF-A0A0W8F0D8-F1
#
_cell.length_a   1.000
_cell.length_b   1.000
_cell.length_c   1.000
_cell.angle_alpha   90.00
_cell.angle_beta   90.00
_cell.angle_gamma   90.00
#
_symmetry.space_group_name_H-M   'P 1'
#
loop_
_entity.id
_entity.type
_entity.pdbx_description
1 polymer ?
#
loop_
_entity_poly.entity_id
_entity_poly.type
_entity_poly.pdbx_seq_one_letter_code
_entity_poly.pdbx_strand_id
1 'polypeptide(L)'
;MMKHIARLLVLCLLVLVVLISGCLSPSAPEATAGVETTPMTGGPGNAVTVSVIPPDLLFVTEEYPPFNYVENGTLRGIAVDLLHAVYREMGSTLAPGQVQVLPWTDAYEAARSTRNTAVFATVRLPEREHLFRWVGPLASERKVIFGDPHRDYAISGPGDLSGYRIGVVEDDAAGPELRAAGVDAANIIEARDVPALIALMQEGEIDLWCYGDLAGRYFTRNVTGNPDTFAIVSTLETRALYYAFHPETPDSVIDAFQAALDSVRYEPDQAGVTEYQRVVYHYIGVSCMQNPPVSAEQVTGLVNYTAEALETDTPGTLARINAGEHPFWDRDNRALYVFVYNPEVTLVAEADNPRLVGMDMRWRTDVAGTAFRNQIVGEALDGGTGWVDYIWMIPEENGIYHKSAYFRLTEGSDGNQYIVASGRYLPCSNPAPS
;
A
#
# COMPACT_ATOMS: atom_id res chain seq x y z
N MET A 1 42.70 7.58 -32.02
CA MET A 1 42.81 7.24 -33.46
C MET A 1 41.38 6.90 -33.93
N MET A 2 40.50 7.87 -34.20
CA MET A 2 40.46 8.82 -35.34
C MET A 2 39.87 8.18 -36.61
N LYS A 3 38.88 8.86 -37.24
CA LYS A 3 38.14 8.57 -38.52
C LYS A 3 36.86 7.70 -38.38
N HIS A 4 35.70 8.00 -39.00
CA HIS A 4 35.21 9.18 -39.79
C HIS A 4 33.65 9.22 -39.71
N ILE A 5 32.98 10.34 -39.37
CA ILE A 5 32.46 11.47 -40.20
C ILE A 5 31.08 11.25 -40.91
N ALA A 6 30.05 11.87 -40.32
CA ALA A 6 29.00 12.78 -40.85
C ALA A 6 28.10 12.47 -42.08
N ARG A 7 26.79 12.81 -41.91
CA ARG A 7 25.95 13.77 -42.68
C ARG A 7 24.61 13.95 -41.92
N LEU A 8 24.06 15.12 -41.56
CA LEU A 8 23.74 16.42 -42.21
C LEU A 8 22.18 16.52 -42.31
N LEU A 9 21.44 17.22 -41.43
CA LEU A 9 21.15 18.68 -41.30
C LEU A 9 20.05 19.24 -42.27
N VAL A 10 19.27 20.23 -41.78
CA VAL A 10 18.30 21.15 -42.48
C VAL A 10 16.86 20.59 -42.60
N LEU A 11 15.80 21.24 -42.05
CA LEU A 11 15.24 22.54 -42.47
C LEU A 11 14.38 23.26 -41.40
N CYS A 12 14.34 24.60 -41.47
CA CYS A 12 13.48 25.53 -40.68
C CYS A 12 12.73 26.48 -41.66
N LEU A 13 11.79 27.38 -41.31
CA LEU A 13 11.37 28.04 -40.05
C LEU A 13 9.96 28.69 -40.28
N LEU A 14 9.41 29.41 -39.29
CA LEU A 14 8.34 30.45 -39.37
C LEU A 14 6.88 29.94 -39.43
N VAL A 15 5.95 30.23 -38.49
CA VAL A 15 5.52 31.47 -37.79
C VAL A 15 4.51 32.32 -38.59
N LEU A 16 3.26 32.38 -38.09
CA LEU A 16 2.55 33.66 -37.87
C LEU A 16 1.43 33.52 -36.83
N VAL A 17 1.38 34.48 -35.90
CA VAL A 17 0.27 34.75 -34.96
C VAL A 17 -0.27 36.14 -35.30
N VAL A 18 -1.57 36.39 -35.17
CA VAL A 18 -2.17 37.65 -34.64
C VAL A 18 -3.70 37.49 -34.51
N LEU A 19 -4.24 37.91 -33.36
CA LEU A 19 -5.68 38.00 -33.06
C LEU A 19 -6.30 39.28 -33.64
N ILE A 20 -7.64 39.37 -33.69
CA ILE A 20 -8.39 40.59 -33.29
C ILE A 20 -9.86 40.24 -32.96
N SER A 21 -10.35 40.94 -31.92
CA SER A 21 -11.64 40.99 -31.22
C SER A 21 -12.98 40.78 -31.96
N GLY A 22 -14.00 40.41 -31.17
CA GLY A 22 -15.42 40.60 -31.53
C GLY A 22 -16.44 40.11 -30.49
N CYS A 23 -16.63 40.82 -29.37
CA CYS A 23 -17.76 40.56 -28.47
C CYS A 23 -19.08 41.09 -29.05
N LEU A 24 -20.21 40.38 -28.85
CA LEU A 24 -21.51 40.88 -28.37
C LEU A 24 -22.66 39.85 -28.56
N SER A 25 -23.21 39.37 -27.45
CA SER A 25 -24.62 38.92 -27.33
C SER A 25 -25.56 40.15 -27.37
N PRO A 26 -26.92 40.07 -27.48
CA PRO A 26 -27.79 38.95 -27.11
C PRO A 26 -29.03 38.69 -28.00
N SER A 27 -29.83 37.66 -27.68
CA SER A 27 -31.30 37.79 -27.42
C SER A 27 -31.97 36.43 -27.22
N ALA A 28 -32.95 36.41 -26.31
CA ALA A 28 -34.02 35.42 -26.24
C ALA A 28 -35.36 36.16 -26.38
N PRO A 29 -36.46 35.49 -26.77
CA PRO A 29 -37.81 35.98 -26.56
C PRO A 29 -38.61 35.14 -25.55
N GLU A 30 -39.68 35.75 -25.02
CA GLU A 30 -40.36 35.35 -23.79
C GLU A 30 -41.55 34.38 -23.95
N ALA A 31 -42.13 34.03 -22.80
CA ALA A 31 -43.25 33.11 -22.59
C ALA A 31 -44.63 33.60 -23.09
N THR A 32 -45.58 32.67 -23.15
CA THR A 32 -47.02 32.94 -22.89
C THR A 32 -47.60 31.84 -22.00
N ALA A 33 -48.73 32.12 -21.35
CA ALA A 33 -49.10 31.54 -20.07
C ALA A 33 -50.20 30.45 -20.10
N GLY A 34 -50.22 29.65 -19.02
CA GLY A 34 -51.46 29.32 -18.31
C GLY A 34 -51.94 27.88 -18.37
N VAL A 35 -52.02 27.22 -17.21
CA VAL A 35 -53.22 26.62 -16.58
C VAL A 35 -52.81 26.11 -15.18
N GLU A 36 -53.61 26.39 -14.14
CA GLU A 36 -53.46 25.82 -12.80
C GLU A 36 -54.11 24.42 -12.71
N THR A 37 -53.41 23.44 -12.12
CA THR A 37 -54.02 22.40 -11.25
C THR A 37 -52.97 21.81 -10.30
N THR A 38 -53.23 21.88 -9.00
CA THR A 38 -52.60 21.03 -7.97
C THR A 38 -53.58 19.94 -7.51
N PRO A 39 -53.13 18.90 -6.77
CA PRO A 39 -51.93 18.09 -6.96
C PRO A 39 -52.27 16.59 -7.06
N MET A 40 -51.38 15.76 -7.62
CA MET A 40 -51.44 14.30 -7.44
C MET A 40 -50.22 13.84 -6.65
N THR A 41 -50.47 13.22 -5.50
CA THR A 41 -49.45 12.74 -4.57
C THR A 41 -48.74 11.50 -5.11
N GLY A 42 -47.65 11.69 -5.84
CA GLY A 42 -46.63 10.65 -6.03
C GLY A 42 -45.66 10.66 -4.85
N GLY A 43 -45.73 9.66 -3.97
CA GLY A 43 -44.68 9.46 -2.96
C GLY A 43 -43.33 9.14 -3.64
N PRO A 44 -42.19 9.43 -2.99
CA PRO A 44 -40.89 9.05 -3.53
C PRO A 44 -40.85 7.53 -3.65
N GLY A 45 -40.78 7.02 -4.88
CA GLY A 45 -40.55 5.60 -5.10
C GLY A 45 -39.19 5.24 -4.53
N ASN A 46 -39.15 4.28 -3.61
CA ASN A 46 -37.90 3.71 -3.13
C ASN A 46 -37.10 3.25 -4.35
N ALA A 47 -35.95 3.88 -4.59
CA ALA A 47 -34.95 3.32 -5.50
C ALA A 47 -34.55 1.98 -4.89
N VAL A 48 -34.95 0.88 -5.53
CA VAL A 48 -34.48 -0.45 -5.17
C VAL A 48 -33.01 -0.50 -5.56
N THR A 49 -32.13 -0.24 -4.58
CA THR A 49 -30.69 -0.43 -4.71
C THR A 49 -30.45 -1.92 -4.92
N VAL A 50 -30.25 -2.32 -6.17
CA VAL A 50 -29.83 -3.68 -6.51
C VAL A 50 -28.45 -3.88 -5.92
N SER A 51 -28.29 -4.85 -5.02
CA SER A 51 -26.98 -5.25 -4.49
C SER A 51 -26.09 -5.64 -5.66
N VAL A 52 -24.94 -4.97 -5.78
CA VAL A 52 -23.91 -5.33 -6.76
C VAL A 52 -23.20 -6.63 -6.35
N ILE A 53 -23.22 -6.96 -5.06
CA ILE A 53 -22.67 -8.21 -4.51
C ILE A 53 -23.61 -9.38 -4.82
N PRO A 54 -23.15 -10.46 -5.49
CA PRO A 54 -23.91 -11.69 -5.66
C PRO A 54 -24.25 -12.32 -4.29
N PRO A 55 -25.49 -12.77 -4.05
CA PRO A 55 -25.91 -13.28 -2.74
C PRO A 55 -25.26 -14.62 -2.37
N ASP A 56 -24.75 -15.33 -3.38
CA ASP A 56 -24.04 -16.61 -3.30
C ASP A 56 -22.51 -16.44 -3.42
N LEU A 57 -21.99 -15.20 -3.37
CA LEU A 57 -20.55 -14.96 -3.38
C LEU A 57 -19.88 -15.59 -2.15
N LEU A 58 -18.96 -16.50 -2.42
CA LEU A 58 -18.16 -17.23 -1.43
C LEU A 58 -16.71 -16.72 -1.44
N PHE A 59 -16.17 -16.49 -0.24
CA PHE A 59 -14.75 -16.25 -0.04
C PHE A 59 -14.08 -17.50 0.55
N VAL A 60 -12.95 -17.88 -0.02
CA VAL A 60 -12.11 -18.99 0.46
C VAL A 60 -10.70 -18.47 0.78
N THR A 61 -10.04 -19.08 1.74
CA THR A 61 -8.68 -18.72 2.14
C THR A 61 -8.02 -19.87 2.89
N GLU A 62 -6.73 -19.76 3.19
CA GLU A 62 -5.98 -20.73 4.01
C GLU A 62 -5.77 -20.21 5.45
N GLU A 63 -4.91 -20.86 6.24
CA GLU A 63 -4.33 -20.23 7.43
C GLU A 63 -3.00 -19.54 7.07
N TYR A 64 -3.02 -18.21 7.00
CA TYR A 64 -1.89 -17.37 6.66
C TYR A 64 -1.80 -16.14 7.61
N PRO A 65 -1.33 -16.32 8.85
CA PRO A 65 -1.27 -15.23 9.83
C PRO A 65 -0.19 -14.17 9.48
N PRO A 66 -0.42 -12.87 9.77
CA PRO A 66 -1.58 -12.29 10.45
C PRO A 66 -2.73 -11.89 9.51
N PHE A 67 -2.71 -12.33 8.25
CA PHE A 67 -3.68 -11.89 7.24
C PHE A 67 -5.04 -12.60 7.35
N ASN A 68 -5.03 -13.90 7.57
CA ASN A 68 -6.22 -14.74 7.68
C ASN A 68 -5.88 -15.97 8.51
N TYR A 69 -6.51 -16.14 9.67
CA TYR A 69 -6.24 -17.27 10.55
C TYR A 69 -7.38 -17.53 11.52
N VAL A 70 -7.49 -18.77 12.00
CA VAL A 70 -8.48 -19.15 13.00
C VAL A 70 -7.82 -19.11 14.37
N GLU A 71 -8.32 -18.27 15.27
CA GLU A 71 -7.94 -18.32 16.68
C GLU A 71 -9.21 -18.40 17.54
N ASN A 72 -9.24 -19.37 18.46
CA ASN A 72 -10.39 -19.68 19.31
C ASN A 72 -11.68 -19.96 18.50
N GLY A 73 -11.55 -20.59 17.33
CA GLY A 73 -12.67 -20.93 16.44
C GLY A 73 -13.24 -19.74 15.65
N THR A 74 -12.65 -18.55 15.77
CA THR A 74 -13.05 -17.35 15.03
C THR A 74 -12.00 -17.02 13.97
N LEU A 75 -12.42 -16.99 12.70
CA LEU A 75 -11.62 -16.46 11.60
C LEU A 75 -11.42 -14.95 11.77
N ARG A 76 -10.17 -14.50 11.67
CA ARG A 76 -9.75 -13.11 11.85
C ARG A 76 -8.47 -12.84 11.05
N GLY A 77 -7.98 -11.60 11.11
CA GLY A 77 -6.74 -11.18 10.47
C GLY A 77 -6.95 -9.99 9.54
N ILE A 78 -5.84 -9.41 9.07
CA ILE A 78 -5.85 -8.18 8.27
C ILE A 78 -6.77 -8.29 7.05
N ALA A 79 -6.64 -9.36 6.27
CA ALA A 79 -7.44 -9.56 5.05
C ALA A 79 -8.92 -9.85 5.36
N VAL A 80 -9.22 -10.46 6.51
CA VAL A 80 -10.59 -10.72 6.97
C VAL A 80 -11.28 -9.42 7.39
N ASP A 81 -10.62 -8.62 8.23
CA ASP A 81 -11.18 -7.36 8.72
C ASP A 81 -11.30 -6.31 7.61
N LEU A 82 -10.38 -6.30 6.64
CA LEU A 82 -10.51 -5.48 5.44
C LEU A 82 -11.69 -5.93 4.56
N LEU A 83 -11.95 -7.24 4.43
CA LEU A 83 -13.13 -7.72 3.71
C LEU A 83 -14.43 -7.28 4.41
N HIS A 84 -14.49 -7.34 5.74
CA HIS A 84 -15.60 -6.78 6.51
C HIS A 84 -15.76 -5.27 6.31
N ALA A 85 -14.67 -4.52 6.27
CA ALA A 85 -14.69 -3.07 6.01
C ALA A 85 -15.17 -2.74 4.59
N VAL A 86 -14.71 -3.48 3.57
CA VAL A 86 -15.17 -3.37 2.17
C VAL A 86 -16.67 -3.65 2.07
N TYR A 87 -17.16 -4.71 2.69
CA TYR A 87 -18.60 -5.01 2.72
C TYR A 87 -19.42 -3.87 3.35
N ARG A 88 -18.94 -3.32 4.47
CA ARG A 88 -19.59 -2.19 5.16
C ARG A 88 -19.63 -0.92 4.31
N GLU A 89 -18.55 -0.62 3.58
CA GLU A 89 -18.48 0.50 2.65
C GLU A 89 -19.45 0.32 1.47
N MET A 90 -19.60 -0.91 0.98
CA MET A 90 -20.61 -1.28 -0.01
C MET A 90 -22.05 -1.35 0.54
N GLY A 91 -22.29 -0.93 1.79
CA GLY A 91 -23.61 -0.93 2.43
C GLY A 91 -24.16 -2.32 2.78
N SER A 92 -23.28 -3.31 2.94
CA SER A 92 -23.60 -4.74 3.12
C SER A 92 -22.88 -5.35 4.33
N THR A 93 -23.15 -6.62 4.62
CA THR A 93 -22.47 -7.42 5.66
C THR A 93 -22.21 -8.84 5.17
N LEU A 94 -21.08 -9.42 5.57
CA LEU A 94 -20.80 -10.84 5.36
C LEU A 94 -21.76 -11.69 6.20
N ALA A 95 -22.47 -12.63 5.56
CA ALA A 95 -23.29 -13.62 6.24
C ALA A 95 -22.43 -14.80 6.78
N PRO A 96 -22.88 -15.48 7.85
CA PRO A 96 -22.18 -16.66 8.37
C PRO A 96 -21.96 -17.73 7.29
N GLY A 97 -20.72 -18.20 7.14
CA GLY A 97 -20.35 -19.21 6.15
C GLY A 97 -20.01 -18.68 4.74
N GLN A 98 -20.14 -17.38 4.48
CA GLN A 98 -19.61 -16.76 3.25
C GLN A 98 -18.09 -16.65 3.23
N VAL A 99 -17.40 -16.95 4.33
CA VAL A 99 -15.93 -17.06 4.37
C VAL A 99 -15.58 -18.44 4.92
N GLN A 100 -14.75 -19.18 4.19
CA GLN A 100 -14.34 -20.55 4.52
C GLN A 100 -12.82 -20.68 4.50
N VAL A 101 -12.27 -21.42 5.47
CA VAL A 101 -10.84 -21.75 5.54
C VAL A 101 -10.66 -23.17 5.03
N LEU A 102 -9.77 -23.35 4.06
CA LEU A 102 -9.47 -24.60 3.36
C LEU A 102 -7.94 -24.75 3.25
N PRO A 103 -7.40 -25.94 2.93
CA PRO A 103 -6.05 -26.06 2.40
C PRO A 103 -5.84 -25.13 1.19
N TRP A 104 -4.64 -24.57 1.03
CA TRP A 104 -4.36 -23.57 -0.02
C TRP A 104 -4.77 -24.05 -1.42
N THR A 105 -4.36 -25.26 -1.82
CA THR A 105 -4.71 -25.89 -3.11
C THR A 105 -6.23 -25.97 -3.33
N ASP A 106 -7.00 -26.32 -2.29
CA ASP A 106 -8.47 -26.41 -2.35
C ASP A 106 -9.10 -25.02 -2.50
N ALA A 107 -8.60 -24.01 -1.78
CA ALA A 107 -9.07 -22.62 -1.89
C ALA A 107 -8.76 -22.03 -3.27
N TYR A 108 -7.55 -22.25 -3.78
CA TYR A 108 -7.10 -21.82 -5.09
C TYR A 108 -7.95 -22.44 -6.23
N GLU A 109 -8.15 -23.76 -6.19
CA GLU A 109 -8.96 -24.45 -7.19
C GLU A 109 -10.45 -24.08 -7.10
N ALA A 110 -11.00 -23.89 -5.89
CA ALA A 110 -12.38 -23.45 -5.71
C ALA A 110 -12.61 -22.08 -6.38
N ALA A 111 -11.75 -21.10 -6.12
CA ALA A 111 -11.85 -19.78 -6.75
C ALA A 111 -11.64 -19.80 -8.29
N ARG A 112 -10.84 -20.75 -8.80
CA ARG A 112 -10.56 -20.90 -10.23
C ARG A 112 -11.67 -21.62 -11.00
N SER A 113 -12.41 -22.53 -10.35
CA SER A 113 -13.36 -23.45 -10.99
C SER A 113 -14.84 -23.21 -10.65
N THR A 114 -15.12 -22.57 -9.52
CA THR A 114 -16.49 -22.36 -9.03
C THR A 114 -16.89 -20.89 -9.21
N ARG A 115 -17.96 -20.67 -10.00
CA ARG A 115 -18.57 -19.33 -10.17
C ARG A 115 -18.87 -18.70 -8.82
N ASN A 116 -18.84 -17.37 -8.77
CA ASN A 116 -19.11 -16.59 -7.55
C ASN A 116 -18.23 -17.02 -6.35
N THR A 117 -16.98 -17.41 -6.61
CA THR A 117 -15.98 -17.70 -5.55
C THR A 117 -14.78 -16.77 -5.69
N ALA A 118 -14.17 -16.36 -4.58
CA ALA A 118 -12.94 -15.58 -4.55
C ALA A 118 -11.97 -16.12 -3.50
N VAL A 119 -10.71 -16.36 -3.88
CA VAL A 119 -9.63 -16.65 -2.92
C VAL A 119 -8.96 -15.35 -2.52
N PHE A 120 -8.51 -15.20 -1.28
CA PHE A 120 -7.90 -13.95 -0.81
C PHE A 120 -6.66 -14.16 0.05
N ALA A 121 -5.90 -13.06 0.19
CA ALA A 121 -4.54 -13.02 0.70
C ALA A 121 -3.52 -13.76 -0.19
N THR A 122 -3.76 -13.78 -1.51
CA THR A 122 -2.88 -14.43 -2.49
C THR A 122 -2.09 -13.43 -3.33
N VAL A 123 -0.88 -13.83 -3.73
CA VAL A 123 -0.02 -13.08 -4.65
C VAL A 123 -0.58 -13.07 -6.08
N ARG A 124 -0.51 -11.91 -6.74
CA ARG A 124 -0.78 -11.76 -8.18
C ARG A 124 0.49 -12.00 -9.00
N LEU A 125 0.48 -13.06 -9.82
CA LEU A 125 1.58 -13.46 -10.70
C LEU A 125 1.23 -13.27 -12.18
N PRO A 126 2.18 -12.90 -13.07
CA PRO A 126 1.92 -12.70 -14.50
C PRO A 126 1.26 -13.89 -15.20
N GLU A 127 1.64 -15.11 -14.86
CA GLU A 127 1.08 -16.35 -15.40
C GLU A 127 -0.31 -16.68 -14.81
N ARG A 128 -0.64 -16.18 -13.61
CA ARG A 128 -1.96 -16.31 -12.98
C ARG A 128 -2.92 -15.18 -13.36
N GLU A 129 -2.42 -14.11 -13.98
CA GLU A 129 -3.18 -12.91 -14.34
C GLU A 129 -4.52 -13.23 -15.02
N HIS A 130 -4.49 -14.14 -16.01
CA HIS A 130 -5.65 -14.54 -16.81
C HIS A 130 -6.60 -15.55 -16.13
N LEU A 131 -6.22 -16.09 -14.97
CA LEU A 131 -7.00 -17.11 -14.24
C LEU A 131 -8.03 -16.49 -13.29
N PHE A 132 -7.91 -15.21 -12.96
CA PHE A 132 -8.74 -14.53 -11.96
C PHE A 132 -9.07 -13.09 -12.36
N ARG A 133 -10.05 -12.49 -11.67
CA ARG A 133 -10.25 -11.04 -11.62
C ARG A 133 -9.70 -10.52 -10.30
N TRP A 134 -8.85 -9.50 -10.35
CA TRP A 134 -8.06 -9.07 -9.20
C TRP A 134 -8.59 -7.78 -8.58
N VAL A 135 -8.74 -7.77 -7.25
CA VAL A 135 -8.99 -6.57 -6.43
C VAL A 135 -7.87 -6.43 -5.41
N GLY A 136 -7.27 -5.24 -5.31
CA GLY A 136 -6.15 -4.98 -4.41
C GLY A 136 -5.30 -3.77 -4.82
N PRO A 137 -4.12 -3.58 -4.20
CA PRO A 137 -3.51 -4.45 -3.20
C PRO A 137 -4.23 -4.40 -1.84
N LEU A 138 -4.35 -5.53 -1.14
CA LEU A 138 -4.92 -5.57 0.21
C LEU A 138 -3.85 -5.39 1.31
N ALA A 139 -2.65 -5.92 1.10
CA ALA A 139 -1.49 -5.85 1.99
C ALA A 139 -0.24 -6.32 1.21
N SER A 140 0.96 -6.26 1.80
CA SER A 140 2.23 -6.69 1.18
C SER A 140 2.95 -7.81 1.98
N GLU A 141 3.09 -9.00 1.41
CA GLU A 141 3.88 -10.11 1.95
C GLU A 141 5.37 -9.87 1.71
N ARG A 142 6.22 -10.18 2.70
CA ARG A 142 7.65 -10.42 2.49
C ARG A 142 7.91 -11.93 2.45
N LYS A 143 8.26 -12.44 1.27
CA LYS A 143 8.52 -13.85 1.04
C LYS A 143 10.00 -14.16 1.19
N VAL A 144 10.31 -15.14 2.02
CA VAL A 144 11.68 -15.40 2.51
C VAL A 144 12.07 -16.85 2.32
N ILE A 145 13.38 -17.09 2.45
CA ILE A 145 13.99 -18.41 2.44
C ILE A 145 14.42 -18.73 3.87
N PHE A 146 13.83 -19.78 4.44
CA PHE A 146 14.16 -20.31 5.76
C PHE A 146 15.21 -21.43 5.64
N GLY A 147 16.12 -21.50 6.60
CA GLY A 147 17.17 -22.53 6.70
C GLY A 147 17.57 -22.84 8.13
N ASP A 148 18.46 -23.82 8.31
CA ASP A 148 19.02 -24.21 9.61
C ASP A 148 19.98 -23.10 10.11
N PRO A 149 19.77 -22.50 11.29
CA PRO A 149 20.65 -21.46 11.84
C PRO A 149 22.09 -21.92 12.11
N HIS A 150 22.38 -23.23 12.05
CA HIS A 150 23.70 -23.81 12.27
C HIS A 150 24.42 -24.25 10.97
N ARG A 151 23.80 -24.02 9.80
CA ARG A 151 24.41 -24.31 8.49
C ARG A 151 24.89 -23.04 7.81
N ASP A 152 26.13 -23.08 7.30
CA ASP A 152 26.63 -22.04 6.40
C ASP A 152 25.98 -22.18 5.02
N TYR A 153 25.32 -21.11 4.56
CA TYR A 153 24.70 -21.01 3.24
C TYR A 153 25.46 -20.02 2.36
N ALA A 154 25.92 -20.47 1.20
CA ALA A 154 26.48 -19.60 0.18
C ALA A 154 25.36 -19.00 -0.66
N ILE A 155 24.67 -17.99 -0.12
CA ILE A 155 23.58 -17.26 -0.79
C ILE A 155 23.86 -15.76 -0.70
N SER A 156 24.18 -15.14 -1.84
CA SER A 156 24.32 -13.68 -1.99
C SER A 156 23.18 -13.06 -2.80
N GLY A 157 22.41 -13.88 -3.54
CA GLY A 157 21.18 -13.47 -4.21
C GLY A 157 20.35 -14.66 -4.71
N PRO A 158 19.21 -14.41 -5.37
CA PRO A 158 18.27 -15.47 -5.78
C PRO A 158 18.86 -16.54 -6.71
N GLY A 159 19.85 -16.21 -7.54
CA GLY A 159 20.49 -17.19 -8.44
C GLY A 159 21.28 -18.29 -7.73
N ASP A 160 21.77 -18.02 -6.51
CA ASP A 160 22.52 -19.00 -5.70
C ASP A 160 21.62 -20.10 -5.12
N LEU A 161 20.29 -19.88 -5.11
CA LEU A 161 19.29 -20.83 -4.62
C LEU A 161 19.25 -22.14 -5.43
N SER A 162 19.72 -22.11 -6.68
CA SER A 162 19.74 -23.26 -7.59
C SER A 162 20.53 -24.48 -7.06
N GLY A 163 21.43 -24.31 -6.10
CA GLY A 163 22.23 -25.37 -5.49
C GLY A 163 21.59 -26.14 -4.32
N TYR A 164 20.34 -25.84 -3.95
CA TYR A 164 19.67 -26.38 -2.75
C TYR A 164 18.34 -27.05 -3.10
N ARG A 165 17.91 -28.06 -2.33
CA ARG A 165 16.52 -28.54 -2.38
C ARG A 165 15.65 -27.58 -1.56
N ILE A 166 14.66 -26.96 -2.18
CA ILE A 166 13.83 -25.93 -1.57
C ILE A 166 12.39 -26.42 -1.47
N GLY A 167 11.89 -26.54 -0.25
CA GLY A 167 10.49 -26.86 0.02
C GLY A 167 9.56 -25.69 -0.27
N VAL A 168 8.42 -25.94 -0.92
CA VAL A 168 7.32 -24.98 -1.12
C VAL A 168 5.96 -25.63 -0.88
N VAL A 169 4.93 -24.83 -0.58
CA VAL A 169 3.55 -25.34 -0.57
C VAL A 169 3.10 -25.57 -2.03
N GLU A 170 2.46 -26.72 -2.29
CA GLU A 170 1.88 -27.07 -3.60
C GLU A 170 0.93 -25.96 -4.08
N ASP A 171 1.04 -25.57 -5.35
CA ASP A 171 0.35 -24.40 -5.93
C ASP A 171 0.59 -23.03 -5.26
N ASP A 172 1.50 -22.86 -4.29
CA ASP A 172 1.87 -21.51 -3.83
C ASP A 172 2.61 -20.72 -4.93
N ALA A 173 2.59 -19.40 -4.83
CA ALA A 173 3.39 -18.51 -5.66
C ALA A 173 4.92 -18.76 -5.55
N ALA A 174 5.42 -19.31 -4.43
CA ALA A 174 6.84 -19.57 -4.22
C ALA A 174 7.44 -20.50 -5.29
N GLY A 175 6.71 -21.52 -5.74
CA GLY A 175 7.19 -22.46 -6.77
C GLY A 175 7.49 -21.76 -8.10
N PRO A 176 6.53 -21.04 -8.72
CA PRO A 176 6.80 -20.18 -9.87
C PRO A 176 7.84 -19.08 -9.62
N GLU A 177 7.84 -18.40 -8.46
CA GLU A 177 8.80 -17.34 -8.12
C GLU A 177 10.25 -17.86 -8.08
N LEU A 178 10.49 -19.03 -7.46
CA LEU A 178 11.80 -19.69 -7.46
C LEU A 178 12.25 -20.11 -8.86
N ARG A 179 11.33 -20.59 -9.72
CA ARG A 179 11.64 -20.90 -11.12
C ARG A 179 12.01 -19.64 -11.91
N ALA A 180 11.31 -18.52 -11.68
CA ALA A 180 11.65 -17.23 -12.28
C ALA A 180 13.02 -16.70 -11.80
N ALA A 181 13.41 -17.00 -10.56
CA ALA A 181 14.74 -16.75 -10.01
C ALA A 181 15.84 -17.69 -10.53
N GLY A 182 15.50 -18.73 -11.30
CA GLY A 182 16.45 -19.67 -11.93
C GLY A 182 16.69 -20.98 -11.16
N VAL A 183 15.86 -21.31 -10.17
CA VAL A 183 15.90 -22.62 -9.49
C VAL A 183 15.33 -23.70 -10.42
N ASP A 184 16.03 -24.83 -10.56
CA ASP A 184 15.55 -25.98 -11.32
C ASP A 184 14.29 -26.58 -10.66
N ALA A 185 13.29 -26.93 -11.46
CA ALA A 185 12.08 -27.59 -10.97
C ALA A 185 12.39 -28.93 -10.27
N ALA A 186 13.48 -29.61 -10.62
CA ALA A 186 13.93 -30.83 -9.94
C ALA A 186 14.40 -30.59 -8.49
N ASN A 187 14.72 -29.34 -8.13
CA ASN A 187 15.16 -28.92 -6.81
C ASN A 187 14.03 -28.26 -5.98
N ILE A 188 12.84 -28.09 -6.54
CA ILE A 188 11.66 -27.56 -5.83
C ILE A 188 10.84 -28.75 -5.33
N ILE A 189 10.70 -28.87 -4.02
CA ILE A 189 10.01 -30.00 -3.37
C ILE A 189 8.67 -29.50 -2.84
N GLU A 190 7.59 -29.94 -3.46
CA GLU A 190 6.23 -29.54 -3.09
C GLU A 190 5.72 -30.34 -1.88
N ALA A 191 5.06 -29.65 -0.95
CA ALA A 191 4.36 -30.23 0.18
C ALA A 191 2.97 -29.60 0.35
N ARG A 192 2.04 -30.32 0.96
CA ARG A 192 0.64 -29.87 1.10
C ARG A 192 0.42 -28.66 2.05
N ASP A 193 1.32 -28.48 3.02
CA ASP A 193 1.18 -27.49 4.11
C ASP A 193 2.56 -27.15 4.74
N VAL A 194 2.61 -26.06 5.52
CA VAL A 194 3.85 -25.61 6.18
C VAL A 194 4.35 -26.59 7.27
N PRO A 195 3.49 -27.23 8.09
CA PRO A 195 3.95 -28.30 8.99
C PRO A 195 4.68 -29.45 8.27
N ALA A 196 4.26 -29.83 7.06
CA ALA A 196 4.96 -30.82 6.24
C ALA A 196 6.32 -30.30 5.73
N LEU A 197 6.43 -29.02 5.35
CA LEU A 197 7.72 -28.39 5.03
C LEU A 197 8.68 -28.43 6.22
N ILE A 198 8.19 -28.11 7.42
CA ILE A 198 8.98 -28.16 8.65
C ILE A 198 9.46 -29.59 8.95
N ALA A 199 8.62 -30.61 8.73
CA ALA A 199 9.00 -32.00 8.88
C ALA A 199 10.10 -32.41 7.88
N LEU A 200 9.93 -32.12 6.59
CA LEU A 200 10.95 -32.39 5.55
C LEU A 200 12.29 -31.72 5.86
N MET A 201 12.26 -30.50 6.41
CA MET A 201 13.47 -29.76 6.83
C MET A 201 14.16 -30.44 8.03
N GLN A 202 13.39 -30.93 9.01
CA GLN A 202 13.92 -31.66 10.16
C GLN A 202 14.45 -33.05 9.82
N GLU A 203 13.88 -33.70 8.81
CA GLU A 203 14.31 -35.00 8.28
C GLU A 203 15.52 -34.88 7.33
N GLY A 204 15.86 -33.66 6.88
CA GLY A 204 16.96 -33.40 5.95
C GLY A 204 16.63 -33.70 4.48
N GLU A 205 15.35 -33.85 4.15
CA GLU A 205 14.85 -34.09 2.79
C GLU A 205 14.79 -32.81 1.94
N ILE A 206 14.80 -31.65 2.60
CA ILE A 206 15.05 -30.33 1.99
C ILE A 206 16.19 -29.61 2.71
N ASP A 207 16.85 -28.69 2.02
CA ASP A 207 17.96 -27.88 2.55
C ASP A 207 17.50 -26.50 3.04
N LEU A 208 16.38 -26.04 2.49
CA LEU A 208 15.73 -24.73 2.66
C LEU A 208 14.23 -24.89 2.45
N TRP A 209 13.42 -23.92 2.88
CA TRP A 209 12.02 -23.79 2.45
C TRP A 209 11.63 -22.32 2.23
N CYS A 210 10.71 -22.08 1.29
CA CYS A 210 10.27 -20.74 0.91
C CYS A 210 8.81 -20.51 1.29
N TYR A 211 8.55 -19.44 2.06
CA TYR A 211 7.21 -19.02 2.47
C TYR A 211 7.24 -17.57 2.98
N GLY A 212 6.08 -17.02 3.32
CA GLY A 212 5.97 -15.71 3.97
C GLY A 212 6.60 -15.68 5.36
N ASP A 213 7.32 -14.60 5.68
CA ASP A 213 8.05 -14.42 6.95
C ASP A 213 7.16 -14.62 8.19
N LEU A 214 6.08 -13.85 8.30
CA LEU A 214 5.22 -13.84 9.50
C LEU A 214 4.47 -15.17 9.67
N ALA A 215 3.90 -15.72 8.60
CA ALA A 215 3.19 -16.98 8.63
C ALA A 215 4.14 -18.18 8.86
N GLY A 216 5.31 -18.18 8.22
CA GLY A 216 6.34 -19.20 8.43
C GLY A 216 6.83 -19.25 9.87
N ARG A 217 7.06 -18.09 10.50
CA ARG A 217 7.40 -17.99 11.94
C ARG A 217 6.26 -18.43 12.86
N TYR A 218 5.01 -18.16 12.49
CA TYR A 218 3.84 -18.65 13.23
C TYR A 218 3.76 -20.18 13.20
N PHE A 219 3.83 -20.80 12.01
CA PHE A 219 3.80 -22.25 11.89
C PHE A 219 5.01 -22.91 12.56
N THR A 220 6.20 -22.31 12.42
CA THR A 220 7.40 -22.76 13.14
C THR A 220 7.15 -22.77 14.65
N ARG A 221 6.64 -21.68 15.23
CA ARG A 221 6.28 -21.64 16.66
C ARG A 221 5.27 -22.72 17.06
N ASN A 222 4.24 -22.95 16.24
CA ASN A 222 3.21 -23.94 16.55
C ASN A 222 3.72 -25.38 16.51
N VAL A 223 4.67 -25.68 15.61
CA VAL A 223 5.25 -27.04 15.44
C VAL A 223 6.41 -27.29 16.41
N THR A 224 7.30 -26.31 16.63
CA THR A 224 8.56 -26.49 17.37
C THR A 224 8.55 -25.88 18.77
N GLY A 225 7.57 -25.03 19.07
CA GLY A 225 7.54 -24.18 20.27
C GLY A 225 8.39 -22.90 20.18
N ASN A 226 9.16 -22.70 19.10
CA ASN A 226 10.07 -21.56 18.95
C ASN A 226 9.98 -20.95 17.53
N PRO A 227 9.57 -19.68 17.34
CA PRO A 227 9.50 -19.04 16.02
C PRO A 227 10.86 -18.87 15.33
N ASP A 228 11.96 -19.02 16.06
CA ASP A 228 13.34 -18.86 15.58
C ASP A 228 14.09 -20.19 15.42
N THR A 229 13.38 -21.34 15.33
CA THR A 229 14.03 -22.63 15.00
C THR A 229 14.70 -22.62 13.63
N PHE A 230 14.19 -21.82 12.69
CA PHE A 230 14.79 -21.63 11.36
C PHE A 230 15.17 -20.16 11.18
N ALA A 231 16.37 -19.93 10.64
CA ALA A 231 16.84 -18.59 10.30
C ALA A 231 16.32 -18.17 8.92
N ILE A 232 16.09 -16.87 8.72
CA ILE A 232 15.89 -16.30 7.39
C ILE A 232 17.28 -16.12 6.77
N VAL A 233 17.60 -16.92 5.75
CA VAL A 233 18.90 -16.89 5.07
C VAL A 233 18.91 -15.98 3.84
N SER A 234 17.73 -15.70 3.27
CA SER A 234 17.55 -14.74 2.18
C SER A 234 16.10 -14.23 2.12
N THR A 235 15.88 -13.09 1.48
CA THR A 235 14.54 -12.62 1.06
C THR A 235 14.42 -12.85 -0.44
N LEU A 236 13.36 -13.52 -0.88
CA LEU A 236 13.12 -13.78 -2.30
C LEU A 236 12.52 -12.54 -2.97
N GLU A 237 11.40 -12.05 -2.41
CA GLU A 237 10.69 -10.87 -2.91
C GLU A 237 9.77 -10.28 -1.82
N THR A 238 9.31 -9.05 -2.02
CA THR A 238 8.16 -8.48 -1.31
C THR A 238 7.06 -8.21 -2.35
N ARG A 239 5.88 -8.83 -2.20
CA ARG A 239 4.77 -8.71 -3.16
C ARG A 239 3.47 -8.29 -2.49
N ALA A 240 2.62 -7.61 -3.26
CA ALA A 240 1.25 -7.33 -2.86
C ALA A 240 0.36 -8.59 -2.89
N LEU A 241 -0.49 -8.70 -1.90
CA LEU A 241 -1.59 -9.66 -1.77
C LEU A 241 -2.90 -9.05 -2.32
N TYR A 242 -3.77 -9.91 -2.83
CA TYR A 242 -5.00 -9.55 -3.53
C TYR A 242 -6.18 -10.46 -3.16
N TYR A 243 -7.39 -9.98 -3.45
CA TYR A 243 -8.57 -10.83 -3.63
C TYR A 243 -8.60 -11.25 -5.10
N ALA A 244 -8.59 -12.55 -5.36
CA ALA A 244 -8.61 -13.19 -6.66
C ALA A 244 -9.97 -13.86 -6.88
N PHE A 245 -10.85 -13.14 -7.55
CA PHE A 245 -12.21 -13.58 -7.89
C PHE A 245 -12.18 -14.51 -9.12
N HIS A 246 -13.15 -15.44 -9.17
CA HIS A 246 -13.40 -16.29 -10.34
C HIS A 246 -13.41 -15.49 -11.66
N PRO A 247 -12.82 -15.98 -12.76
CA PRO A 247 -12.59 -15.19 -13.97
C PRO A 247 -13.87 -14.65 -14.65
N GLU A 248 -15.00 -15.33 -14.43
CA GLU A 248 -16.33 -14.90 -14.92
C GLU A 248 -17.07 -13.91 -14.00
N THR A 249 -16.43 -13.43 -12.92
CA THR A 249 -17.02 -12.40 -12.04
C THR A 249 -17.22 -11.09 -12.84
N PRO A 250 -18.42 -10.49 -12.85
CA PRO A 250 -18.69 -9.30 -13.67
C PRO A 250 -17.85 -8.09 -13.26
N ASP A 251 -17.45 -7.29 -14.24
CA ASP A 251 -16.64 -6.07 -14.06
C ASP A 251 -17.25 -5.13 -13.00
N SER A 252 -18.58 -4.96 -13.00
CA SER A 252 -19.29 -4.13 -12.02
C SER A 252 -19.08 -4.56 -10.57
N VAL A 253 -18.83 -5.85 -10.32
CA VAL A 253 -18.51 -6.37 -8.98
C VAL A 253 -17.08 -6.01 -8.64
N ILE A 254 -16.15 -6.26 -9.55
CA ILE A 254 -14.71 -5.98 -9.39
C ILE A 254 -14.46 -4.49 -9.14
N ASP A 255 -15.06 -3.62 -9.96
CA ASP A 255 -14.95 -2.16 -9.85
C ASP A 255 -15.51 -1.66 -8.51
N ALA A 256 -16.63 -2.22 -8.04
CA ALA A 256 -17.24 -1.83 -6.78
C ALA A 256 -16.42 -2.30 -5.56
N PHE A 257 -15.87 -3.52 -5.60
CA PHE A 257 -14.95 -4.02 -4.57
C PHE A 257 -13.63 -3.24 -4.55
N GLN A 258 -13.09 -2.85 -5.71
CA GLN A 258 -11.89 -2.02 -5.80
C GLN A 258 -12.14 -0.61 -5.24
N ALA A 259 -13.23 0.05 -5.63
CA ALA A 259 -13.56 1.39 -5.13
C ALA A 259 -13.77 1.40 -3.61
N ALA A 260 -14.45 0.39 -3.07
CA ALA A 260 -14.63 0.23 -1.62
C ALA A 260 -13.30 -0.05 -0.89
N LEU A 261 -12.42 -0.88 -1.47
CA LEU A 261 -11.09 -1.13 -0.90
C LEU A 261 -10.21 0.14 -0.95
N ASP A 262 -10.27 0.91 -2.04
CA ASP A 262 -9.54 2.17 -2.17
C ASP A 262 -9.98 3.19 -1.13
N SER A 263 -11.29 3.30 -0.84
CA SER A 263 -11.79 4.14 0.26
C SER A 263 -11.25 3.66 1.62
N VAL A 264 -11.42 2.37 1.95
CA VAL A 264 -10.91 1.74 3.19
C VAL A 264 -9.40 1.95 3.38
N ARG A 265 -8.62 1.96 2.30
CA ARG A 265 -7.16 2.15 2.31
C ARG A 265 -6.72 3.60 2.42
N TYR A 266 -7.35 4.50 1.66
CA TYR A 266 -6.80 5.83 1.34
C TYR A 266 -7.65 7.01 1.80
N GLU A 267 -8.90 6.80 2.22
CA GLU A 267 -9.77 7.88 2.72
C GLU A 267 -9.72 7.94 4.25
N PRO A 268 -9.11 8.99 4.83
CA PRO A 268 -9.03 9.12 6.28
C PRO A 268 -10.34 9.62 6.87
N ASP A 269 -10.68 9.14 8.05
CA ASP A 269 -11.84 9.60 8.81
C ASP A 269 -11.64 11.01 9.42
N GLN A 270 -12.54 11.42 10.31
CA GLN A 270 -12.44 12.69 11.04
C GLN A 270 -11.19 12.80 11.95
N ALA A 271 -10.66 11.67 12.44
CA ALA A 271 -9.40 11.63 13.19
C ALA A 271 -8.17 11.69 12.27
N GLY A 272 -8.32 11.59 10.95
CA GLY A 272 -7.22 11.62 9.99
C GLY A 272 -6.56 10.27 9.76
N VAL A 273 -7.22 9.18 10.14
CA VAL A 273 -6.71 7.81 10.10
C VAL A 273 -7.62 6.96 9.19
N THR A 274 -7.04 6.14 8.33
CA THR A 274 -7.80 5.23 7.45
C THR A 274 -8.17 3.95 8.21
N GLU A 275 -9.25 3.27 7.82
CA GLU A 275 -9.61 2.01 8.48
C GLU A 275 -8.53 0.94 8.26
N TYR A 276 -7.87 0.94 7.09
CA TYR A 276 -6.68 0.12 6.84
C TYR A 276 -5.57 0.35 7.87
N GLN A 277 -5.24 1.60 8.21
CA GLN A 277 -4.25 1.89 9.26
C GLN A 277 -4.64 1.25 10.59
N ARG A 278 -5.92 1.35 11.00
CA ARG A 278 -6.40 0.73 12.25
C ARG A 278 -6.30 -0.79 12.23
N VAL A 279 -6.69 -1.44 11.13
CA VAL A 279 -6.60 -2.89 10.98
C VAL A 279 -5.14 -3.36 11.03
N VAL A 280 -4.24 -2.72 10.28
CA VAL A 280 -2.80 -3.06 10.29
C VAL A 280 -2.20 -2.83 11.68
N TYR A 281 -2.52 -1.72 12.34
CA TYR A 281 -2.05 -1.42 13.70
C TYR A 281 -2.53 -2.44 14.73
N HIS A 282 -3.78 -2.92 14.61
CA HIS A 282 -4.34 -3.92 15.51
C HIS A 282 -3.58 -5.26 15.47
N TYR A 283 -3.21 -5.72 14.28
CA TYR A 283 -2.58 -7.04 14.11
C TYR A 283 -1.05 -7.03 14.15
N ILE A 284 -0.38 -5.97 13.68
CA ILE A 284 1.09 -5.89 13.55
C ILE A 284 1.69 -4.92 14.59
N GLY A 285 0.92 -3.94 15.08
CA GLY A 285 1.43 -2.87 15.94
C GLY A 285 2.37 -1.94 15.18
N VAL A 286 3.46 -1.55 15.82
CA VAL A 286 4.53 -0.75 15.18
C VAL A 286 5.66 -1.68 14.74
N SER A 287 5.80 -1.84 13.43
CA SER A 287 6.93 -2.49 12.78
C SER A 287 8.23 -1.71 13.02
N CYS A 288 9.34 -2.44 13.11
CA CYS A 288 10.67 -1.83 13.15
C CYS A 288 11.41 -2.06 11.83
N MET A 289 12.14 -1.05 11.37
CA MET A 289 12.89 -1.09 10.11
C MET A 289 14.38 -1.27 10.39
N GLN A 290 15.02 -2.30 9.82
CA GLN A 290 16.44 -2.55 10.11
C GLN A 290 17.36 -1.50 9.48
N ASN A 291 17.16 -1.19 8.20
CA ASN A 291 17.98 -0.26 7.42
C ASN A 291 17.10 0.81 6.75
N PRO A 292 16.79 1.93 7.43
CA PRO A 292 15.99 2.99 6.82
C PRO A 292 16.69 3.64 5.62
N PRO A 293 15.98 3.89 4.49
CA PRO A 293 16.59 4.36 3.26
C PRO A 293 16.93 5.87 3.26
N VAL A 294 16.61 6.61 4.33
CA VAL A 294 16.71 8.07 4.38
C VAL A 294 17.46 8.53 5.64
N SER A 295 18.52 9.29 5.46
CA SER A 295 19.32 9.89 6.54
C SER A 295 18.70 11.18 7.09
N ALA A 296 19.13 11.59 8.29
CA ALA A 296 18.71 12.88 8.86
C ALA A 296 19.25 14.08 8.05
N GLU A 297 20.42 13.93 7.40
CA GLU A 297 21.04 14.96 6.57
C GLU A 297 20.29 15.18 5.26
N GLN A 298 19.79 14.11 4.64
CA GLN A 298 18.94 14.21 3.44
C GLN A 298 17.64 14.96 3.74
N VAL A 299 17.01 14.65 4.89
CA VAL A 299 15.78 15.32 5.35
C VAL A 299 16.01 16.81 5.63
N THR A 300 17.03 17.16 6.41
CA THR A 300 17.30 18.58 6.75
C THR A 300 17.74 19.38 5.52
N GLY A 301 18.53 18.78 4.62
CA GLY A 301 18.90 19.38 3.35
C GLY A 301 17.69 19.69 2.48
N LEU A 302 16.76 18.75 2.32
CA LEU A 302 15.55 18.94 1.52
C LEU A 302 14.61 20.00 2.11
N VAL A 303 14.43 20.02 3.43
CA VAL A 303 13.61 21.04 4.11
C VAL A 303 14.22 22.44 3.95
N ASN A 304 15.54 22.58 4.10
CA ASN A 304 16.22 23.88 3.93
C ASN A 304 16.15 24.38 2.49
N TYR A 305 16.44 23.52 1.51
CA TYR A 305 16.30 23.84 0.09
C TYR A 305 14.87 24.29 -0.26
N THR A 306 13.87 23.61 0.29
CA THR A 306 12.46 23.91 0.02
C THR A 306 12.02 25.22 0.66
N ALA A 307 12.48 25.52 1.88
CA ALA A 307 12.24 26.82 2.52
C ALA A 307 12.85 27.97 1.71
N GLU A 308 14.10 27.85 1.28
CA GLU A 308 14.78 28.85 0.43
C GLU A 308 14.08 29.03 -0.94
N ALA A 309 13.49 27.96 -1.48
CA ALA A 309 12.67 28.02 -2.69
C ALA A 309 11.33 28.76 -2.48
N LEU A 310 10.66 28.57 -1.33
CA LEU A 310 9.45 29.33 -0.97
C LEU A 310 9.77 30.82 -0.72
N GLU A 311 10.86 31.12 -0.02
CA GLU A 311 11.39 32.48 0.20
C GLU A 311 11.62 33.24 -1.12
N THR A 312 11.93 32.51 -2.20
CA THR A 312 12.20 33.07 -3.54
C THR A 312 10.97 33.13 -4.46
N ASP A 313 10.18 32.05 -4.51
CA ASP A 313 9.02 31.87 -5.40
C ASP A 313 8.01 30.93 -4.73
N THR A 314 7.17 31.45 -3.84
CA THR A 314 6.14 30.66 -3.15
C THR A 314 5.15 30.00 -4.11
N PRO A 315 4.46 30.73 -5.03
CA PRO A 315 3.42 30.11 -5.85
C PRO A 315 3.96 29.04 -6.80
N GLY A 316 5.11 29.28 -7.44
CA GLY A 316 5.74 28.28 -8.30
C GLY A 316 6.31 27.11 -7.52
N THR A 317 6.88 27.32 -6.34
CA THR A 317 7.40 26.23 -5.50
C THR A 317 6.29 25.32 -4.98
N LEU A 318 5.17 25.87 -4.47
CA LEU A 318 4.02 25.06 -4.06
C LEU A 318 3.44 24.24 -5.24
N ALA A 319 3.41 24.81 -6.45
CA ALA A 319 2.98 24.10 -7.65
C ALA A 319 3.92 22.93 -8.01
N ARG A 320 5.25 23.12 -7.95
CA ARG A 320 6.24 22.05 -8.22
C ARG A 320 6.23 20.94 -7.17
N ILE A 321 6.03 21.28 -5.89
CA ILE A 321 5.83 20.29 -4.82
C ILE A 321 4.60 19.42 -5.15
N ASN A 322 3.44 20.04 -5.41
CA ASN A 322 2.19 19.32 -5.69
C ASN A 322 2.18 18.55 -7.03
N ALA A 323 3.12 18.86 -7.94
CA ALA A 323 3.37 18.07 -9.14
C ALA A 323 4.29 16.84 -8.90
N GLY A 324 4.84 16.68 -7.70
CA GLY A 324 5.77 15.61 -7.37
C GLY A 324 7.07 15.72 -8.17
N GLU A 325 7.60 16.94 -8.33
CA GLU A 325 8.87 17.22 -9.01
C GLU A 325 10.07 16.98 -8.09
N HIS A 326 11.17 16.48 -8.65
CA HIS A 326 12.45 16.41 -7.96
C HIS A 326 13.02 17.83 -7.73
N PRO A 327 13.54 18.17 -6.53
CA PRO A 327 13.86 17.28 -5.42
C PRO A 327 12.77 17.16 -4.35
N PHE A 328 11.60 17.80 -4.51
CA PHE A 328 10.52 17.79 -3.50
C PHE A 328 9.93 16.39 -3.26
N TRP A 329 10.07 15.50 -4.25
CA TRP A 329 9.86 14.06 -4.11
C TRP A 329 10.97 13.29 -4.82
N ASP A 330 11.62 12.39 -4.11
CA ASP A 330 12.49 11.38 -4.70
C ASP A 330 11.64 10.17 -5.14
N ARG A 331 11.58 9.93 -6.45
CA ARG A 331 10.81 8.81 -7.02
C ARG A 331 11.54 7.48 -6.94
N ASP A 332 12.87 7.50 -6.81
CA ASP A 332 13.69 6.31 -6.62
C ASP A 332 13.76 5.93 -5.12
N ASN A 333 13.66 6.93 -4.22
CA ASN A 333 13.56 6.75 -2.77
C ASN A 333 12.31 7.45 -2.20
N ARG A 334 11.14 6.85 -2.46
CA ARG A 334 9.81 7.41 -2.13
C ARG A 334 9.57 7.73 -0.65
N ALA A 335 10.45 7.30 0.25
CA ALA A 335 10.40 7.68 1.66
C ALA A 335 10.81 9.15 1.90
N LEU A 336 11.54 9.78 0.97
CA LEU A 336 12.00 11.18 1.04
C LEU A 336 11.09 12.09 0.18
N TYR A 337 10.23 12.86 0.86
CA TYR A 337 9.28 13.77 0.23
C TYR A 337 8.94 14.97 1.13
N VAL A 338 8.47 16.05 0.52
CA VAL A 338 8.08 17.30 1.17
C VAL A 338 6.59 17.34 1.48
N PHE A 339 6.25 17.91 2.63
CA PHE A 339 4.91 18.40 2.95
C PHE A 339 5.01 19.77 3.65
N VAL A 340 4.06 20.67 3.38
CA VAL A 340 4.09 22.06 3.86
C VAL A 340 2.77 22.42 4.51
N TYR A 341 2.81 22.97 5.72
CA TYR A 341 1.64 23.51 6.43
C TYR A 341 1.66 25.04 6.47
N ASN A 342 0.49 25.64 6.66
CA ASN A 342 0.36 27.02 7.15
C ASN A 342 0.20 27.04 8.69
N PRO A 343 0.22 28.22 9.36
CA PRO A 343 0.07 28.33 10.81
C PRO A 343 -1.25 27.77 11.36
N GLU A 344 -2.31 27.71 10.55
CA GLU A 344 -3.59 27.09 10.90
C GLU A 344 -3.59 25.55 10.78
N VAL A 345 -2.44 24.92 10.52
CA VAL A 345 -2.28 23.47 10.29
C VAL A 345 -3.10 22.97 9.09
N THR A 346 -3.31 23.83 8.08
CA THR A 346 -3.79 23.42 6.76
C THR A 346 -2.61 22.91 5.94
N LEU A 347 -2.74 21.76 5.30
CA LEU A 347 -1.73 21.23 4.40
C LEU A 347 -1.80 21.97 3.06
N VAL A 348 -0.81 22.83 2.77
CA VAL A 348 -0.78 23.68 1.56
C VAL A 348 0.00 23.09 0.39
N ALA A 349 0.90 22.13 0.66
CA ALA A 349 1.51 21.30 -0.37
C ALA A 349 1.92 19.91 0.16
N GLU A 350 1.86 18.90 -0.70
CA GLU A 350 2.19 17.50 -0.42
C GLU A 350 2.66 16.84 -1.73
N ALA A 351 3.83 16.19 -1.71
CA ALA A 351 4.49 15.72 -2.94
C ALA A 351 4.22 14.25 -3.37
N ASP A 352 3.69 13.38 -2.49
CA ASP A 352 3.33 11.98 -2.77
C ASP A 352 1.80 11.82 -2.97
N ASN A 353 1.00 12.52 -2.16
CA ASN A 353 -0.46 12.49 -2.20
C ASN A 353 -1.09 13.90 -2.22
N PRO A 354 -1.12 14.57 -3.40
CA PRO A 354 -1.69 15.91 -3.54
C PRO A 354 -3.21 15.98 -3.30
N ARG A 355 -3.92 14.85 -3.12
CA ARG A 355 -5.35 14.85 -2.75
C ARG A 355 -5.61 15.41 -1.35
N LEU A 356 -4.58 15.46 -0.50
CA LEU A 356 -4.66 15.99 0.86
C LEU A 356 -4.50 17.53 0.93
N VAL A 357 -4.11 18.18 -0.16
CA VAL A 357 -3.87 19.62 -0.22
C VAL A 357 -5.17 20.40 0.00
N GLY A 358 -5.10 21.42 0.86
CA GLY A 358 -6.25 22.21 1.31
C GLY A 358 -7.03 21.61 2.48
N MET A 359 -6.68 20.41 2.96
CA MET A 359 -7.33 19.83 4.14
C MET A 359 -6.85 20.48 5.44
N ASP A 360 -7.80 20.78 6.32
CA ASP A 360 -7.55 21.09 7.73
C ASP A 360 -7.05 19.83 8.44
N MET A 361 -5.83 19.89 8.96
CA MET A 361 -5.18 18.79 9.66
C MET A 361 -5.13 18.98 11.18
N ARG A 362 -5.77 20.01 11.74
CA ARG A 362 -5.80 20.25 13.18
C ARG A 362 -6.43 19.09 13.92
N TRP A 363 -5.72 18.62 14.94
CA TRP A 363 -6.11 17.53 15.85
C TRP A 363 -6.29 16.17 15.18
N ARG A 364 -5.94 16.04 13.89
CA ARG A 364 -5.81 14.76 13.21
C ARG A 364 -4.55 14.05 13.70
N THR A 365 -4.68 12.77 14.02
CA THR A 365 -3.63 11.99 14.66
C THR A 365 -2.96 11.02 13.68
N ASP A 366 -1.88 10.38 14.12
CA ASP A 366 -1.55 9.05 13.63
C ASP A 366 -2.50 7.99 14.26
N VAL A 367 -2.33 6.72 13.89
CA VAL A 367 -3.16 5.61 14.38
C VAL A 367 -2.97 5.29 15.88
N ALA A 368 -1.89 5.77 16.50
CA ALA A 368 -1.68 5.66 17.96
C ALA A 368 -2.23 6.87 18.75
N GLY A 369 -2.77 7.89 18.07
CA GLY A 369 -3.34 9.09 18.70
C GLY A 369 -2.40 10.29 18.79
N THR A 370 -1.21 10.25 18.17
CA THR A 370 -0.28 11.39 18.17
C THR A 370 -0.77 12.48 17.23
N ALA A 371 -1.13 13.66 17.74
CA ALA A 371 -1.47 14.85 16.93
C ALA A 371 -0.20 15.54 16.37
N PHE A 372 0.66 14.78 15.69
CA PHE A 372 2.02 15.18 15.31
C PHE A 372 2.07 16.44 14.44
N ARG A 373 1.03 16.71 13.64
CA ARG A 373 0.93 17.93 12.81
C ARG A 373 0.75 19.19 13.63
N ASN A 374 -0.02 19.12 14.73
CA ASN A 374 -0.13 20.22 15.68
C ASN A 374 1.17 20.46 16.44
N GLN A 375 1.92 19.40 16.76
CA GLN A 375 3.25 19.51 17.38
C GLN A 375 4.24 20.19 16.41
N ILE A 376 4.34 19.70 15.17
CA ILE A 376 5.18 20.30 14.11
C ILE A 376 4.90 21.80 13.94
N VAL A 377 3.63 22.20 13.78
CA VAL A 377 3.30 23.62 13.56
C VAL A 377 3.49 24.45 14.84
N GLY A 378 3.12 23.94 16.01
CA GLY A 378 3.33 24.64 17.29
C GLY A 378 4.81 24.89 17.59
N GLU A 379 5.64 23.84 17.52
CA GLU A 379 7.08 23.94 17.76
C GLU A 379 7.80 24.76 16.67
N ALA A 380 7.30 24.76 15.42
CA ALA A 380 7.81 25.64 14.37
C ALA A 380 7.54 27.12 14.67
N LEU A 381 6.35 27.45 15.19
CA LEU A 381 5.99 28.82 15.56
C LEU A 381 6.74 29.32 16.82
N ASP A 382 7.04 28.43 17.76
CA ASP A 382 7.77 28.74 19.00
C ASP A 382 9.30 28.79 18.81
N GLY A 383 9.87 27.82 18.06
CA GLY A 383 11.31 27.57 17.98
C GLY A 383 11.94 27.68 16.59
N GLY A 384 11.13 27.85 15.53
CA GLY A 384 11.58 27.96 14.14
C GLY A 384 11.95 26.63 13.48
N THR A 385 12.70 25.75 14.15
CA THR A 385 13.04 24.41 13.64
C THR A 385 13.04 23.36 14.74
N GLY A 386 12.88 22.08 14.37
CA GLY A 386 12.87 20.97 15.32
C GLY A 386 12.57 19.62 14.67
N TRP A 387 12.40 18.60 15.50
CA TRP A 387 12.06 17.23 15.09
C TRP A 387 10.87 16.71 15.90
N VAL A 388 9.87 16.14 15.23
CA VAL A 388 8.73 15.46 15.87
C VAL A 388 8.68 14.00 15.43
N ASP A 389 8.58 13.11 16.42
CA ASP A 389 8.46 11.66 16.24
C ASP A 389 6.98 11.22 16.31
N TYR A 390 6.61 10.31 15.42
CA TYR A 390 5.26 9.76 15.28
C TYR A 390 5.32 8.37 14.63
N ILE A 391 4.17 7.74 14.34
CA ILE A 391 4.13 6.52 13.53
C ILE A 391 3.41 6.72 12.20
N TRP A 392 3.94 6.13 11.13
CA TRP A 392 3.38 6.28 9.78
C TRP A 392 3.60 5.03 8.93
N MET A 393 2.73 4.80 7.95
CA MET A 393 2.92 3.73 6.96
C MET A 393 3.88 4.17 5.88
N ILE A 394 4.70 3.25 5.39
CA ILE A 394 5.42 3.44 4.13
C ILE A 394 4.43 3.15 2.98
N PRO A 395 4.33 4.00 1.94
CA PRO A 395 3.55 3.69 0.75
C PRO A 395 3.97 2.34 0.15
N GLU A 396 2.99 1.50 -0.22
CA GLU A 396 3.17 0.18 -0.87
C GLU A 396 3.84 -0.93 -0.03
N GLU A 397 4.46 -0.60 1.12
CA GLU A 397 4.89 -1.59 2.11
C GLU A 397 3.78 -1.92 3.14
N ASN A 398 4.00 -3.00 3.88
CA ASN A 398 3.13 -3.42 4.97
C ASN A 398 3.64 -2.94 6.32
N GLY A 399 2.71 -2.61 7.22
CA GLY A 399 3.04 -2.21 8.58
C GLY A 399 3.13 -0.70 8.78
N ILE A 400 3.36 -0.33 10.03
CA ILE A 400 3.38 1.05 10.51
C ILE A 400 4.69 1.22 11.26
N TYR A 401 5.46 2.26 10.93
CA TYR A 401 6.83 2.41 11.36
C TYR A 401 7.02 3.71 12.13
N HIS A 402 7.96 3.71 13.08
CA HIS A 402 8.42 4.95 13.69
C HIS A 402 9.01 5.88 12.63
N LYS A 403 8.52 7.13 12.59
CA LYS A 403 8.93 8.17 11.66
C LYS A 403 9.27 9.44 12.44
N SER A 404 10.30 10.14 12.00
CA SER A 404 10.77 11.40 12.57
C SER A 404 10.78 12.45 11.48
N ALA A 405 10.04 13.55 11.66
CA ALA A 405 9.99 14.65 10.72
C ALA A 405 10.74 15.87 11.24
N TYR A 406 11.67 16.38 10.42
CA TYR A 406 12.26 17.70 10.64
C TYR A 406 11.36 18.75 10.03
N PHE A 407 11.28 19.91 10.68
CA PHE A 407 10.54 21.07 10.17
C PHE A 407 11.33 22.37 10.26
N ARG A 408 10.96 23.32 9.40
CA ARG A 408 11.43 24.71 9.39
C ARG A 408 10.27 25.66 9.09
N LEU A 409 10.07 26.64 9.98
CA LEU A 409 9.30 27.84 9.71
C LEU A 409 10.06 28.72 8.72
N THR A 410 9.35 29.29 7.75
CA THR A 410 9.86 30.25 6.79
C THR A 410 8.79 31.29 6.44
N GLU A 411 9.19 32.44 5.91
CA GLU A 411 8.32 33.45 5.32
C GLU A 411 8.47 33.39 3.79
N GLY A 412 7.37 33.13 3.10
CA GLY A 412 7.35 33.00 1.65
C GLY A 412 7.54 34.34 0.94
N SER A 413 7.88 34.28 -0.36
CA SER A 413 7.96 35.46 -1.24
C SER A 413 6.65 36.27 -1.35
N ASP A 414 5.54 35.73 -0.85
CA ASP A 414 4.22 36.36 -0.78
C ASP A 414 3.91 37.01 0.59
N GLY A 415 4.83 36.91 1.56
CA GLY A 415 4.70 37.44 2.92
C GLY A 415 3.91 36.53 3.88
N ASN A 416 3.54 35.32 3.47
CA ASN A 416 2.86 34.35 4.34
C ASN A 416 3.87 33.44 5.05
N GLN A 417 3.50 32.93 6.23
CA GLN A 417 4.31 31.94 6.95
C GLN A 417 4.02 30.51 6.48
N TYR A 418 5.07 29.71 6.35
CA TYR A 418 5.01 28.30 5.95
C TYR A 418 5.86 27.43 6.88
N ILE A 419 5.35 26.25 7.22
CA ILE A 419 6.07 25.23 7.98
C ILE A 419 6.40 24.12 6.99
N VAL A 420 7.63 24.13 6.49
CA VAL A 420 8.16 23.12 5.58
C VAL A 420 8.64 21.92 6.39
N ALA A 421 8.24 20.71 6.01
CA ALA A 421 8.67 19.50 6.68
C ALA A 421 8.96 18.34 5.71
N SER A 422 9.80 17.44 6.17
CA SER A 422 10.09 16.14 5.55
C SER A 422 10.53 15.18 6.66
N GLY A 423 10.55 13.88 6.40
CA GLY A 423 10.85 12.92 7.46
C GLY A 423 11.51 11.63 6.99
N ARG A 424 12.07 10.91 7.96
CA ARG A 424 12.73 9.60 7.78
C ARG A 424 12.10 8.55 8.69
N TYR A 425 12.13 7.31 8.27
CA TYR A 425 11.83 6.18 9.16
C TYR A 425 13.01 5.95 10.10
N LEU A 426 12.70 5.53 11.33
CA LEU A 426 13.71 5.27 12.34
C LEU A 426 14.13 3.79 12.31
N PRO A 427 15.42 3.50 12.58
CA PRO A 427 15.87 2.13 12.67
C PRO A 427 15.23 1.44 13.87
N CYS A 428 15.18 0.12 13.86
CA CYS A 428 14.84 -0.68 15.05
C CYS A 428 15.66 -0.17 16.25
N SER A 429 14.98 0.19 17.33
CA SER A 429 15.65 0.48 18.59
C SER A 429 16.36 -0.80 19.00
N ASN A 430 17.70 -0.78 19.08
CA ASN A 430 18.40 -1.85 19.79
C ASN A 430 17.79 -1.91 21.20
N PRO A 431 17.26 -3.06 21.67
CA PRO A 431 17.13 -3.23 23.10
C PRO A 431 18.54 -3.00 23.67
N ALA A 432 18.66 -2.08 24.62
CA ALA A 432 19.91 -1.94 25.36
C ALA A 432 20.27 -3.33 25.90
N PRO A 433 21.52 -3.81 25.77
CA PRO A 433 21.89 -5.15 26.20
C PRO A 433 21.52 -5.32 27.68
N SER A 434 20.66 -6.29 27.94
CA SER A 434 20.08 -6.61 29.25
C SER A 434 21.11 -7.16 30.24
#